data_AF-A0A952DP32-F1
#
_entry.id   AF-A0A952DP32-F1
#
_cell.length_a   1.000
_cell.length_b   1.000
_cell.length_c   1.000
_cell.angle_alpha   90.00
_cell.angle_beta   90.00
_cell.angle_gamma   90.00
#
_symmetry.space_group_name_H-M   'P 1'
#
loop_
_entity.id
_entity.type
_entity.pdbx_description
1 polymer ?
#
loop_
_entity_poly.entity_id
_entity_poly.type
_entity_poly.pdbx_seq_one_letter_code
_entity_poly.pdbx_strand_id
1 'polypeptide(L)'
;MASAAEQLASNLNFSAFAKAEDLKKRIWFTLGALLVYRLGTYIPLPGIHPEAFAQAFQQQSGGVLGMFNMFAGGAVERMAIFALGIMPYISASIIMQLMTSVIPTLEALKKEGEQGRKIINQYTRYGTVLLAVVQAYGIAIGLESGANIVTDPGWFFRASA
;
A
#
# COMPACT_ATOMS: atom_id res chain seq x y z
N MET A 1 34.00 7.80 -20.05
CA MET A 1 33.09 8.59 -19.20
C MET A 1 32.48 7.61 -18.21
N ALA A 2 32.88 7.66 -16.93
CA ALA A 2 32.40 6.70 -15.94
C ALA A 2 30.88 6.86 -15.74
N SER A 3 30.15 5.75 -15.74
CA SER A 3 28.70 5.72 -15.61
C SER A 3 28.27 6.28 -14.24
N ALA A 4 27.09 6.88 -14.13
CA ALA A 4 26.53 7.35 -12.86
C ALA A 4 26.50 6.24 -11.79
N ALA A 5 26.39 4.98 -12.21
CA ALA A 5 26.51 3.81 -11.35
C ALA A 5 27.94 3.60 -10.79
N GLU A 6 28.99 3.87 -11.58
CA GLU A 6 30.39 3.79 -11.14
C GLU A 6 30.77 4.94 -10.22
N GLN A 7 30.19 6.14 -10.41
CA GLN A 7 30.38 7.28 -9.50
C GLN A 7 29.63 7.12 -8.17
N LEU A 8 28.47 6.46 -8.18
CA LEU A 8 27.80 6.03 -6.95
C LEU A 8 28.65 4.97 -6.23
N ALA A 9 29.12 3.95 -6.95
CA ALA A 9 29.94 2.89 -6.39
C ALA A 9 31.28 3.38 -5.83
N SER A 10 31.91 4.38 -6.45
CA SER A 10 33.18 4.96 -5.98
C SER A 10 33.03 5.92 -4.79
N ASN A 11 31.85 6.51 -4.60
CA ASN A 11 31.51 7.33 -3.42
C ASN A 11 30.87 6.52 -2.28
N LEU A 12 30.49 5.25 -2.51
CA LEU A 12 30.08 4.33 -1.47
C LEU A 12 31.31 3.96 -0.63
N ASN A 13 31.57 4.72 0.42
CA ASN A 13 32.59 4.39 1.39
C ASN A 13 32.13 3.19 2.24
N PHE A 14 32.29 1.98 1.70
CA PHE A 14 31.92 0.72 2.35
C PHE A 14 32.60 0.55 3.73
N SER A 15 33.74 1.22 3.96
CA SER A 15 34.42 1.24 5.26
C SER A 15 33.68 2.07 6.33
N ALA A 16 33.00 3.15 5.94
CA ALA A 16 32.13 3.94 6.83
C ALA A 16 30.79 3.22 7.09
N PHE A 17 30.24 2.57 6.06
CA PHE A 17 29.11 1.64 6.20
C PHE A 17 29.43 0.46 7.13
N ALA A 18 30.67 -0.04 7.11
CA ALA A 18 31.11 -1.12 7.98
C ALA A 18 31.19 -0.71 9.46
N LYS A 19 31.55 0.55 9.75
CA LYS A 19 31.69 1.11 11.11
C LYS A 19 30.36 1.60 11.70
N ALA A 20 29.38 1.97 10.87
CA ALA A 20 28.07 2.43 11.33
C ALA A 20 27.15 1.24 11.66
N GLU A 21 27.32 0.64 12.85
CA GLU A 21 26.44 -0.45 13.33
C GLU A 21 24.96 -0.05 13.34
N ASP A 22 24.64 1.19 13.68
CA ASP A 22 23.24 1.68 13.69
C ASP A 22 22.62 1.70 12.28
N LEU A 23 23.41 2.04 11.26
CA LEU A 23 22.93 2.03 9.88
C LEU A 23 22.67 0.60 9.41
N LYS A 24 23.56 -0.34 9.73
CA LYS A 24 23.38 -1.77 9.45
C LYS A 24 22.11 -2.31 10.11
N LYS A 25 21.87 -1.99 11.39
CA LYS A 25 20.66 -2.41 12.11
C LYS A 25 19.37 -1.90 11.43
N ARG A 26 19.35 -0.63 11.00
CA ARG A 26 18.20 -0.06 10.27
C ARG A 26 17.97 -0.75 8.93
N ILE A 27 19.04 -1.02 8.17
CA ILE A 27 18.95 -1.72 6.89
C ILE A 27 18.41 -3.14 7.07
N TRP A 28 18.92 -3.89 8.05
CA TRP A 28 18.42 -5.23 8.35
C TRP A 28 16.95 -5.23 8.80
N PHE A 29 16.54 -4.23 9.59
CA PHE A 29 15.14 -4.04 9.95
C PHE A 29 14.26 -3.78 8.72
N THR A 30 14.68 -2.87 7.83
CA THR A 30 13.93 -2.57 6.59
C THR A 30 13.84 -3.79 5.68
N LEU A 31 14.94 -4.53 5.49
CA LEU A 31 14.93 -5.77 4.70
C LEU A 31 14.00 -6.82 5.32
N GLY A 32 14.03 -6.99 6.64
CA GLY A 32 13.12 -7.87 7.35
C GLY A 32 11.65 -7.47 7.17
N ALA A 33 11.34 -6.17 7.30
CA ALA A 33 9.99 -5.64 7.10
C ALA A 33 9.50 -5.86 5.64
N LEU A 34 10.37 -5.67 4.64
CA LEU A 34 10.06 -5.94 3.24
C LEU A 34 9.80 -7.43 3.00
N LEU A 35 10.55 -8.32 3.67
CA LEU A 35 10.36 -9.76 3.56
C LEU A 35 9.01 -10.18 4.16
N VAL A 36 8.64 -9.63 5.33
CA VAL A 36 7.32 -9.85 5.94
C VAL A 36 6.19 -9.34 5.03
N TYR A 37 6.33 -8.13 4.48
CA TYR A 37 5.38 -7.59 3.50
C TYR A 37 5.25 -8.56 2.30
N ARG A 38 6.39 -9.02 1.78
CA ARG A 38 6.40 -9.95 0.65
C ARG A 38 5.68 -11.24 0.99
N LEU A 39 5.94 -11.87 2.14
CA LEU A 39 5.22 -13.07 2.58
C LEU A 39 3.71 -12.84 2.69
N GLY A 40 3.28 -11.69 3.20
CA GLY A 40 1.87 -11.36 3.27
C GLY A 40 1.17 -11.22 1.92
N THR A 41 1.89 -10.82 0.86
CA THR A 41 1.34 -10.79 -0.52
C THR A 41 1.11 -12.19 -1.12
N TYR A 42 1.54 -13.27 -0.46
CA TYR A 42 1.24 -14.65 -0.85
C TYR A 42 0.08 -15.27 -0.08
N ILE A 43 -0.47 -14.59 0.93
CA ILE A 43 -1.61 -15.09 1.72
C ILE A 43 -2.90 -14.63 1.02
N PRO A 44 -3.63 -15.52 0.31
CA PRO A 44 -4.87 -15.15 -0.36
C PRO A 44 -5.96 -14.85 0.67
N LEU A 45 -6.89 -13.98 0.31
CA LEU A 45 -8.08 -13.72 1.11
C LEU A 45 -8.95 -14.99 1.21
N PRO A 46 -9.43 -15.34 2.42
CA PRO A 46 -10.31 -16.49 2.59
C PRO A 46 -11.65 -16.26 1.89
N GLY A 47 -12.19 -17.30 1.23
CA GLY A 47 -13.51 -17.26 0.58
C GLY A 47 -13.50 -16.91 -0.92
N ILE A 48 -12.34 -16.87 -1.55
CA ILE A 48 -12.17 -16.50 -2.97
C ILE A 48 -11.47 -17.62 -3.72
N HIS A 49 -11.89 -17.87 -4.96
CA HIS A 49 -11.18 -18.74 -5.88
C HIS A 49 -10.08 -17.95 -6.63
N PRO A 50 -8.79 -18.07 -6.25
CA PRO A 50 -7.73 -17.26 -6.85
C PRO A 50 -7.54 -17.56 -8.34
N GLU A 51 -7.80 -18.79 -8.79
CA GLU A 51 -7.71 -19.17 -10.21
C GLU A 51 -8.82 -18.51 -11.05
N ALA A 52 -10.05 -18.47 -10.53
CA ALA A 52 -11.18 -17.80 -11.20
C ALA A 52 -10.98 -16.28 -11.24
N PHE A 53 -10.48 -15.69 -10.14
CA PHE A 53 -10.12 -14.27 -10.10
C PHE A 53 -8.97 -13.93 -11.05
N ALA A 54 -7.93 -14.75 -11.12
CA ALA A 54 -6.79 -14.52 -12.01
C ALA A 54 -7.20 -14.56 -13.49
N GLN A 55 -8.14 -15.45 -13.88
CA GLN A 55 -8.67 -15.49 -15.24
C GLN A 55 -9.51 -14.25 -15.57
N ALA A 56 -10.38 -13.81 -14.65
CA ALA A 56 -11.12 -12.55 -14.81
C ALA A 56 -10.17 -11.34 -14.88
N PHE A 57 -9.13 -11.33 -14.03
CA PHE A 57 -8.12 -10.28 -14.01
C PHE A 57 -7.31 -10.24 -15.30
N GLN A 58 -6.95 -11.37 -15.91
CA GLN A 58 -6.25 -11.42 -17.20
C GLN A 58 -7.09 -10.86 -18.35
N GLN A 59 -8.42 -11.02 -18.31
CA GLN A 59 -9.31 -10.39 -19.29
C GLN A 59 -9.38 -8.85 -19.15
N GLN A 60 -9.21 -8.33 -17.93
CA GLN A 60 -9.21 -6.90 -17.61
C GLN A 60 -7.83 -6.27 -17.36
N SER A 61 -6.73 -7.03 -17.50
CA SER A 61 -5.39 -6.59 -17.10
C SER A 61 -4.82 -5.48 -18.00
N GLY A 62 -5.44 -5.24 -19.15
CA GLY A 62 -5.13 -4.09 -20.00
C GLY A 62 -5.67 -2.79 -19.42
N GLY A 63 -4.78 -1.89 -18.97
CA GLY A 63 -5.14 -0.52 -18.57
C GLY A 63 -4.85 -0.20 -17.10
N VAL A 64 -5.72 0.61 -16.49
CA VAL A 64 -5.51 1.17 -15.13
C VAL A 64 -5.42 0.06 -14.07
N LEU A 65 -6.13 -1.05 -14.24
CA LEU A 65 -6.07 -2.23 -13.36
C LEU A 65 -4.68 -2.90 -13.36
N GLY A 66 -4.01 -2.97 -14.52
CA GLY A 66 -2.63 -3.46 -14.60
C GLY A 66 -1.64 -2.53 -13.91
N MET A 67 -1.84 -1.21 -14.02
CA MET A 67 -1.04 -0.22 -13.28
C MET A 67 -1.24 -0.38 -11.76
N PHE A 68 -2.46 -0.64 -11.29
CA PHE A 68 -2.72 -0.92 -9.87
C PHE A 68 -1.98 -2.19 -9.38
N ASN A 69 -1.95 -3.27 -10.17
CA ASN A 69 -1.22 -4.49 -9.80
C ASN A 69 0.29 -4.26 -9.71
N MET A 70 0.85 -3.40 -10.58
CA MET A 70 2.26 -3.02 -10.53
C MET A 70 2.59 -2.29 -9.22
N PHE A 71 1.74 -1.33 -8.80
CA PHE A 71 1.94 -0.61 -7.53
C PHE A 71 1.69 -1.49 -6.30
N ALA A 72 0.84 -2.52 -6.41
CA ALA A 72 0.59 -3.49 -5.35
C ALA A 72 1.59 -4.66 -5.33
N GLY A 73 2.55 -4.73 -6.26
CA GLY A 73 3.59 -5.76 -6.30
C GLY A 73 3.08 -7.17 -6.64
N GLY A 74 1.97 -7.28 -7.37
CA GLY A 74 1.32 -8.56 -7.73
C GLY A 74 0.25 -9.03 -6.74
N ALA A 75 -0.02 -8.26 -5.67
CA ALA A 75 -0.97 -8.63 -4.63
C ALA A 75 -2.44 -8.52 -5.10
N VAL A 76 -2.73 -7.67 -6.09
CA VAL A 76 -4.07 -7.52 -6.66
C VAL A 76 -4.44 -8.76 -7.47
N GLU A 77 -3.55 -9.23 -8.36
CA GLU A 77 -3.77 -10.42 -9.19
C GLU A 77 -4.03 -11.69 -8.38
N ARG A 78 -3.44 -11.78 -7.18
CA ARG A 78 -3.56 -12.94 -6.28
C ARG A 78 -4.62 -12.75 -5.18
N MET A 79 -5.26 -11.60 -5.19
CA MET A 79 -6.21 -11.15 -4.18
C MET A 79 -5.72 -11.43 -2.74
N ALA A 80 -4.50 -11.00 -2.45
CA ALA A 80 -3.88 -11.18 -1.15
C ALA A 80 -4.47 -10.22 -0.11
N ILE A 81 -4.26 -10.51 1.18
CA ILE A 81 -4.69 -9.62 2.29
C ILE A 81 -4.14 -8.19 2.13
N PHE A 82 -2.98 -8.04 1.48
CA PHE A 82 -2.38 -6.75 1.14
C PHE A 82 -2.67 -6.29 -0.30
N ALA A 83 -3.77 -6.71 -0.92
CA ALA A 83 -4.11 -6.36 -2.31
C ALA A 83 -4.13 -4.84 -2.57
N LEU A 84 -4.60 -4.04 -1.61
CA LEU A 84 -4.58 -2.58 -1.71
C LEU A 84 -3.24 -1.94 -1.27
N GLY A 85 -2.36 -2.70 -0.60
CA GLY A 85 -1.04 -2.26 -0.15
C GLY A 85 -1.06 -0.92 0.59
N ILE A 86 -0.17 0.00 0.18
CA ILE A 86 -0.07 1.37 0.73
C ILE A 86 -0.99 2.38 0.04
N MET A 87 -1.77 1.97 -0.97
CA MET A 87 -2.59 2.88 -1.79
C MET A 87 -3.64 3.66 -1.00
N PRO A 88 -4.39 3.06 -0.04
CA PRO A 88 -5.35 3.81 0.76
C PRO A 88 -4.68 4.95 1.54
N TYR A 89 -3.44 4.74 2.00
CA TYR A 89 -2.67 5.76 2.70
C TYR A 89 -2.22 6.88 1.77
N ILE A 90 -1.75 6.53 0.56
CA ILE A 90 -1.38 7.53 -0.46
C ILE A 90 -2.59 8.39 -0.79
N SER A 91 -3.74 7.77 -1.08
CA SER A 91 -4.99 8.49 -1.36
C SER A 91 -5.43 9.39 -0.21
N ALA A 92 -5.43 8.87 1.04
CA ALA A 92 -5.76 9.66 2.22
C ALA A 92 -4.81 10.86 2.40
N SER A 93 -3.52 10.67 2.15
CA SER A 93 -2.52 11.73 2.28
C SER A 93 -2.73 12.85 1.26
N ILE A 94 -3.11 12.51 0.02
CA ILE A 94 -3.45 13.48 -1.02
C ILE A 94 -4.71 14.24 -0.63
N ILE A 95 -5.75 13.54 -0.17
CA ILE A 95 -6.99 14.17 0.31
C ILE A 95 -6.68 15.16 1.43
N MET A 96 -5.88 14.78 2.42
CA MET A 96 -5.49 15.66 3.52
C MET A 96 -4.63 16.83 3.04
N GLN A 97 -3.73 16.63 2.08
CA GLN A 97 -2.95 17.71 1.48
C GLN A 97 -3.84 18.73 0.77
N LEU A 98 -4.82 18.26 -0.01
CA LEU A 98 -5.79 19.10 -0.69
C LEU A 98 -6.68 19.83 0.32
N MET A 99 -7.22 19.13 1.32
CA MET A 99 -8.00 19.74 2.40
C MET A 99 -7.22 20.82 3.15
N THR A 100 -5.93 20.61 3.38
CA THR A 100 -5.07 21.59 4.05
C THR A 100 -4.87 22.86 3.22
N SER A 101 -4.99 22.79 1.89
CA SER A 101 -4.93 23.96 1.02
C SER A 101 -6.25 24.72 0.89
N VAL A 102 -7.38 24.06 1.15
CA VAL A 102 -8.72 24.63 0.98
C VAL A 102 -9.30 25.12 2.31
N ILE A 103 -8.99 24.43 3.41
CA ILE A 103 -9.54 24.69 4.74
C ILE A 103 -8.55 25.52 5.56
N PRO A 104 -8.87 26.78 5.92
CA PRO A 104 -7.94 27.70 6.59
C PRO A 104 -7.55 27.22 8.00
N THR A 105 -8.40 26.45 8.69
CA THR A 105 -8.07 25.88 10.01
C THR A 105 -7.00 24.79 9.92
N LEU A 106 -7.04 23.95 8.88
CA LEU A 106 -6.00 22.95 8.62
C LEU A 106 -4.70 23.60 8.14
N GLU A 107 -4.81 24.69 7.37
CA GLU A 107 -3.65 25.48 6.96
C GLU A 107 -2.95 26.11 8.17
N ALA A 108 -3.72 26.67 9.12
CA ALA A 108 -3.19 27.19 10.38
C ALA A 108 -2.47 26.11 11.19
N LEU A 109 -3.09 24.92 11.34
CA LEU A 109 -2.45 23.75 11.94
C LEU A 109 -1.13 23.39 11.24
N LYS A 110 -1.07 23.41 9.91
CA LYS A 110 0.18 23.15 9.18
C LYS A 110 1.26 24.21 9.46
N LYS A 111 0.87 25.45 9.75
CA LYS A 111 1.77 26.57 10.12
C LYS A 111 2.31 26.49 11.55
N GLU A 112 1.68 25.70 12.44
CA GLU A 112 2.17 25.43 13.81
C GLU A 112 3.45 24.56 13.85
N GLY A 113 4.00 24.17 12.70
CA GLY A 113 5.28 23.47 12.61
C GLY A 113 5.16 21.96 12.89
N GLU A 114 6.04 21.41 13.73
CA GLU A 114 6.10 19.96 13.96
C GLU A 114 4.84 19.41 14.64
N GLN A 115 4.25 20.16 15.58
CA GLN A 115 3.11 19.68 16.35
C GLN A 115 1.86 19.55 15.47
N GLY A 116 1.55 20.57 14.67
CA GLY A 116 0.43 20.51 13.74
C GLY A 116 0.63 19.52 12.59
N ARG A 117 1.88 19.32 12.11
CA ARG A 117 2.19 18.23 11.15
C ARG A 117 1.90 16.85 11.74
N LYS A 118 2.17 16.61 13.02
CA LYS A 118 1.83 15.34 13.70
C LYS A 118 0.32 15.13 13.77
N ILE A 119 -0.46 16.18 14.05
CA ILE A 119 -1.92 16.13 14.08
C ILE A 119 -2.49 15.81 12.69
N ILE A 120 -2.00 16.49 11.64
CA ILE A 120 -2.41 16.21 10.26
C ILE A 120 -2.06 14.77 9.87
N ASN A 121 -0.89 14.26 10.26
CA ASN A 121 -0.53 12.87 10.02
C ASN A 121 -1.44 11.88 10.75
N GLN A 122 -1.90 12.19 11.97
CA GLN A 122 -2.88 11.37 12.67
C GLN A 122 -4.22 11.36 11.94
N TYR A 123 -4.71 12.51 11.46
CA TYR A 123 -5.92 12.57 10.64
C TYR A 123 -5.77 11.79 9.34
N THR A 124 -4.62 11.87 8.67
CA THR A 124 -4.33 11.05 7.49
C THR A 124 -4.42 9.55 7.82
N ARG A 125 -3.86 9.12 8.97
CA ARG A 125 -3.92 7.70 9.40
C ARG A 125 -5.36 7.26 9.67
N TYR A 126 -6.16 8.07 10.35
CA TYR A 126 -7.57 7.73 10.59
C TYR A 126 -8.39 7.73 9.30
N GLY A 127 -8.17 8.72 8.43
CA GLY A 127 -8.79 8.76 7.11
C GLY A 127 -8.41 7.58 6.23
N THR A 128 -7.16 7.09 6.35
CA THR A 128 -6.69 5.89 5.66
C THR A 128 -7.49 4.66 6.06
N VAL A 129 -7.71 4.45 7.37
CA VAL A 129 -8.47 3.29 7.86
C VAL A 129 -9.91 3.36 7.36
N LEU A 130 -10.55 4.54 7.44
CA LEU A 130 -11.91 4.73 6.97
C LEU A 130 -12.03 4.50 5.45
N LEU A 131 -11.10 5.04 4.66
CA LEU A 131 -11.07 4.82 3.21
C LEU A 131 -10.81 3.35 2.86
N ALA A 132 -9.90 2.70 3.56
CA ALA A 132 -9.61 1.28 3.35
C ALA A 132 -10.84 0.42 3.62
N VAL A 133 -11.59 0.68 4.70
CA VAL A 133 -12.83 -0.04 5.01
C VAL A 133 -13.90 0.17 3.92
N VAL A 134 -14.09 1.41 3.47
CA VAL A 134 -15.08 1.71 2.40
C VAL A 134 -14.66 1.07 1.07
N GLN A 135 -13.37 1.14 0.72
CA GLN A 135 -12.83 0.53 -0.50
C GLN A 135 -12.91 -1.00 -0.46
N ALA A 136 -12.54 -1.61 0.66
CA ALA A 136 -12.65 -3.06 0.88
C ALA A 136 -14.10 -3.53 0.75
N TYR A 137 -15.05 -2.84 1.39
CA TYR A 137 -16.47 -3.13 1.28
C TYR A 137 -16.99 -3.02 -0.16
N GLY A 138 -16.59 -1.96 -0.88
CA GLY A 138 -16.97 -1.77 -2.28
C GLY A 138 -16.43 -2.86 -3.20
N ILE A 139 -15.17 -3.28 -2.98
CA ILE A 139 -14.54 -4.39 -3.72
C ILE A 139 -15.23 -5.71 -3.37
N ALA A 140 -15.52 -5.97 -2.09
CA ALA A 140 -16.20 -7.18 -1.64
C ALA A 140 -17.57 -7.36 -2.32
N ILE A 141 -18.41 -6.31 -2.35
CA ILE A 141 -19.71 -6.35 -3.04
C ILE A 141 -19.52 -6.54 -4.55
N GLY A 142 -18.56 -5.84 -5.15
CA GLY A 142 -18.25 -5.98 -6.58
C GLY A 142 -17.91 -7.43 -6.94
N LEU A 143 -17.13 -8.10 -6.10
CA LEU A 143 -16.72 -9.48 -6.31
C LEU A 143 -17.82 -10.50 -6.00
N GLU A 144 -18.70 -10.24 -5.04
CA GLU A 144 -19.91 -11.04 -4.81
C GLU A 144 -20.83 -11.08 -6.04
N SER A 145 -20.87 -9.99 -6.82
CA SER A 145 -21.66 -9.94 -8.07
C SER A 145 -20.99 -10.63 -9.26
N GLY A 146 -19.71 -10.96 -9.16
CA GLY A 146 -18.97 -11.72 -10.17
C GLY A 146 -19.24 -13.22 -10.00
N ALA A 147 -19.98 -13.80 -10.94
CA ALA A 147 -20.35 -15.21 -10.91
C ALA A 147 -19.13 -16.13 -10.63
N ASN A 148 -19.23 -16.96 -9.57
CA ASN A 148 -18.24 -17.95 -9.13
C ASN A 148 -16.88 -17.44 -8.60
N ILE A 149 -16.71 -16.15 -8.30
CA ILE A 149 -15.45 -15.66 -7.69
C ILE A 149 -15.44 -15.89 -6.16
N VAL A 150 -16.61 -15.82 -5.52
CA VAL A 150 -16.78 -15.99 -4.07
C VAL A 150 -17.39 -17.36 -3.77
N THR A 151 -16.70 -18.18 -2.99
CA THR A 151 -17.10 -19.56 -2.66
C THR A 151 -18.22 -19.61 -1.60
N ASP A 152 -18.27 -18.60 -0.72
CA ASP A 152 -19.30 -18.43 0.33
C ASP A 152 -19.64 -16.94 0.50
N PRO A 153 -20.64 -16.40 -0.23
CA PRO A 153 -21.10 -15.03 -0.05
C PRO A 153 -21.77 -14.87 1.33
N GLY A 154 -21.24 -14.00 2.18
CA GLY A 154 -21.79 -13.81 3.53
C GLY A 154 -21.15 -12.69 4.33
N TRP A 155 -21.71 -12.42 5.52
CA TRP A 155 -21.19 -11.39 6.45
C TRP A 155 -19.73 -11.63 6.86
N PHE A 156 -19.29 -12.89 6.90
CA PHE A 156 -17.90 -13.24 7.19
C PHE A 156 -16.96 -12.76 6.09
N PHE A 157 -17.31 -12.96 4.81
CA PHE A 157 -16.55 -12.47 3.66
C PHE A 157 -16.47 -10.94 3.66
N ARG A 158 -17.61 -10.26 3.90
CA ARG A 158 -17.67 -8.79 3.98
C ARG A 158 -16.91 -8.18 5.17
N ALA A 159 -16.73 -8.95 6.24
CA ALA A 159 -15.95 -8.52 7.40
C ALA A 159 -14.47 -8.89 7.31
N SER A 160 -14.11 -9.89 6.50
CA SER A 160 -12.73 -10.35 6.30
C SER A 160 -12.03 -9.77 5.07
N ALA A 161 -12.78 -9.21 4.12
CA ALA A 161 -12.29 -8.52 2.93
C ALA A 161 -11.91 -7.06 3.25
#